data_AF-A0A7S0Q3R9-F1
#
_entry.id   AF-A0A7S0Q3R9-F1
#
_cell.length_a   1.000
_cell.length_b   1.000
_cell.length_c   1.000
_cell.angle_alpha   90.00
_cell.angle_beta   90.00
_cell.angle_gamma   90.00
#
_symmetry.space_group_name_H-M   'P 1'
#
loop_
_entity.id
_entity.type
_entity.pdbx_description
1 polymer ?
#
loop_
_entity_poly.entity_id
_entity_poly.type
_entity_poly.pdbx_seq_one_letter_code
_entity_poly.pdbx_strand_id
1 'polypeptide(L)'
;TSSLLKALPRSYHHAFFSALTPGTHILKHHGPTNKKLRVHLPLIGAAGSELRVAETTMQCKEGAIFAFDDSFEHEAWHRGESTRIVLVFDVWHPDLTDREVQFFSYLQRSRMR
;
A
#
# COMPACT_ATOMS: atom_id res chain seq x y z
N THR A 1 2.39 -4.78 -16.16
CA THR A 1 2.40 -4.37 -14.73
C THR A 1 3.59 -4.93 -13.96
N SER A 2 3.82 -6.25 -13.90
CA SER A 2 4.93 -6.80 -13.09
C SER A 2 6.33 -6.32 -13.50
N SER A 3 6.61 -6.24 -14.81
CA SER A 3 7.90 -5.71 -15.32
C SER A 3 8.16 -4.28 -14.86
N LEU A 4 7.15 -3.42 -14.92
CA LEU A 4 7.23 -2.03 -14.46
C LEU A 4 7.53 -1.95 -12.96
N LEU A 5 6.81 -2.70 -12.12
CA LEU A 5 7.02 -2.68 -10.67
C LEU A 5 8.40 -3.21 -10.27
N LYS A 6 8.94 -4.20 -10.99
CA LYS A 6 10.30 -4.70 -10.78
C LYS A 6 11.38 -3.68 -11.13
N ALA A 7 11.09 -2.72 -12.01
CA ALA A 7 12.02 -1.67 -12.41
C ALA A 7 12.06 -0.49 -11.43
N LEU A 8 11.22 -0.46 -10.39
CA LEU A 8 11.24 0.61 -9.39
C LEU A 8 12.53 0.53 -8.54
N PRO A 9 13.29 1.63 -8.40
CA PRO A 9 14.58 1.65 -7.69
C PRO A 9 14.53 1.15 -6.24
N ARG A 10 13.35 1.24 -5.59
CA ARG A 10 13.13 0.85 -4.20
C ARG A 10 12.02 -0.20 -4.06
N SER A 11 11.84 -1.06 -5.06
CA SER A 11 10.83 -2.12 -5.03
C SER A 11 10.95 -3.01 -3.79
N TYR A 12 9.86 -3.16 -3.04
CA TYR A 12 9.75 -4.14 -1.94
C TYR A 12 9.27 -5.53 -2.43
N HIS A 13 9.06 -5.70 -3.74
CA HIS A 13 8.61 -6.95 -4.37
C HIS A 13 7.29 -7.52 -3.83
N HIS A 14 6.45 -6.67 -3.24
CA HIS A 14 5.09 -7.00 -2.82
C HIS A 14 4.11 -6.09 -3.55
N ALA A 15 3.18 -6.69 -4.29
CA ALA A 15 2.15 -5.99 -5.04
C ALA A 15 0.93 -6.88 -5.28
N PHE A 16 -0.26 -6.29 -5.23
CA PHE A 16 -1.52 -6.99 -5.45
C PHE A 16 -2.62 -5.99 -5.85
N PHE A 17 -3.70 -6.50 -6.43
CA PHE A 17 -4.92 -5.70 -6.61
C PHE A 17 -5.82 -5.89 -5.39
N SER A 18 -6.26 -4.79 -4.80
CA SER A 18 -7.22 -4.77 -3.69
C SER A 18 -8.59 -4.37 -4.22
N ALA A 19 -9.59 -5.23 -4.00
CA ALA A 19 -10.98 -4.96 -4.31
C ALA A 19 -11.75 -4.67 -3.02
N LEU A 20 -12.50 -3.55 -2.97
CA LEU A 20 -13.49 -3.28 -1.93
C LEU A 20 -14.87 -3.13 -2.54
N THR A 21 -15.83 -3.92 -2.07
CA THR A 21 -17.25 -3.80 -2.43
C THR A 21 -17.92 -2.63 -1.70
N PRO A 22 -19.01 -2.05 -2.24
CA PRO A 22 -19.81 -1.02 -1.58
C PRO A 22 -20.14 -1.35 -0.11
N GLY A 23 -20.11 -0.34 0.76
CA GLY A 23 -20.43 -0.46 2.19
C GLY A 23 -19.31 -1.08 3.05
N THR A 24 -18.15 -1.38 2.48
CA THR A 24 -17.06 -2.03 3.23
C THR A 24 -16.34 -1.04 4.15
N HIS A 25 -16.11 -1.45 5.39
CA HIS A 25 -15.22 -0.79 6.35
C HIS A 25 -14.12 -1.77 6.76
N ILE A 26 -12.87 -1.44 6.41
CA ILE A 26 -11.70 -2.12 6.94
C ILE A 26 -11.38 -1.48 8.28
N LEU A 27 -11.51 -2.28 9.35
CA LEU A 27 -11.26 -1.83 10.72
C LEU A 27 -9.83 -1.35 10.93
N LYS A 28 -9.63 -0.59 11.99
CA LYS A 28 -8.32 -0.09 12.44
C LYS A 28 -7.32 -1.22 12.61
N HIS A 29 -6.16 -1.09 11.98
CA HIS A 29 -5.07 -2.05 12.08
C HIS A 29 -3.72 -1.39 11.77
N HIS A 30 -2.66 -2.18 11.92
CA HIS A 30 -1.29 -1.79 11.61
C HIS A 30 -0.70 -2.79 10.61
N GLY A 31 0.15 -2.28 9.73
CA GLY A 31 1.04 -3.10 8.93
C GLY A 31 2.14 -3.73 9.80
N PRO A 32 2.76 -4.83 9.34
CA PRO A 32 3.68 -5.62 10.15
C PRO A 32 5.06 -4.99 10.34
N THR A 33 5.38 -3.91 9.62
CA THR A 33 6.72 -3.31 9.65
C THR A 33 6.74 -1.88 9.10
N ASN A 34 7.58 -1.03 9.68
CA ASN A 34 7.93 0.31 9.20
C ASN A 34 9.05 0.34 8.15
N LYS A 35 9.59 -0.82 7.73
CA LYS A 35 10.67 -0.89 6.72
C LYS A 35 10.24 -0.50 5.31
N LYS A 36 8.95 -0.24 5.10
CA LYS A 36 8.35 0.01 3.79
C LYS A 36 7.23 1.02 3.88
N LEU A 37 7.04 1.77 2.81
CA LEU A 37 5.84 2.55 2.57
C LEU A 37 4.91 1.75 1.65
N ARG A 38 3.60 1.88 1.89
CA ARG A 38 2.56 1.32 1.04
C ARG A 38 2.11 2.37 0.04
N VAL A 39 2.07 2.00 -1.23
CA VAL A 39 1.64 2.86 -2.33
C VAL A 39 0.32 2.36 -2.88
N HIS A 40 -0.65 3.26 -3.01
CA HIS A 40 -1.96 2.99 -3.58
C HIS A 40 -2.11 3.77 -4.89
N LEU A 41 -2.48 3.06 -5.95
CA LEU A 41 -2.96 3.62 -7.20
C LEU A 41 -4.42 3.16 -7.41
N PRO A 42 -5.42 3.97 -7.05
CA PRO A 42 -6.81 3.68 -7.34
C PRO A 42 -7.03 3.67 -8.85
N LEU A 43 -7.60 2.57 -9.38
CA LEU A 43 -7.76 2.36 -10.81
C LEU A 43 -9.19 2.68 -11.26
N ILE A 44 -10.19 2.15 -10.54
CA ILE A 44 -11.61 2.32 -10.83
C ILE A 44 -12.45 2.24 -9.55
N GLY A 45 -13.65 2.81 -9.56
CA GLY A 45 -14.64 2.76 -8.50
C GLY A 45 -14.21 3.46 -7.21
N ALA A 46 -13.33 4.47 -7.28
CA ALA A 46 -12.78 5.10 -6.08
C ALA A 46 -13.70 6.16 -5.45
N ALA A 47 -14.78 6.57 -6.12
CA ALA A 47 -15.74 7.52 -5.58
C ALA A 47 -16.32 7.01 -4.25
N GLY A 48 -16.33 7.87 -3.23
CA GLY A 48 -16.80 7.53 -1.88
C GLY A 48 -15.84 6.67 -1.06
N SER A 49 -14.59 6.47 -1.51
CA SER A 49 -13.55 5.79 -0.73
C SER A 49 -12.67 6.74 0.07
N GLU A 50 -12.45 6.35 1.32
CA GLU A 50 -11.64 7.09 2.28
C GLU A 50 -10.58 6.19 2.90
N LEU A 51 -9.43 6.77 3.23
CA LEU A 51 -8.38 6.16 4.03
C LEU A 51 -8.02 7.14 5.15
N ARG A 52 -8.02 6.66 6.39
CA ARG A 52 -7.41 7.35 7.52
C ARG A 52 -6.09 6.69 7.86
N VAL A 53 -5.04 7.48 8.04
CA VAL A 53 -3.72 7.07 8.52
C VAL A 53 -3.34 8.01 9.66
N ALA A 54 -3.16 7.46 10.86
CA ALA A 54 -3.02 8.24 12.08
C ALA A 54 -4.15 9.29 12.19
N GLU A 55 -3.82 10.58 12.28
CA GLU A 55 -4.78 11.69 12.39
C GLU A 55 -5.24 12.25 11.03
N THR A 56 -4.70 11.76 9.91
CA THR A 56 -4.99 12.29 8.58
C THR A 56 -5.95 11.40 7.83
N THR A 57 -7.04 11.98 7.33
CA THR A 57 -8.00 11.30 6.44
C THR A 57 -7.92 11.88 5.04
N MET A 58 -7.92 11.00 4.02
CA MET A 58 -7.90 11.39 2.62
C MET A 58 -8.91 10.61 1.79
N GLN A 59 -9.41 11.26 0.74
CA GLN A 59 -10.26 10.64 -0.27
C GLN A 59 -9.40 9.97 -1.33
N CYS A 60 -9.72 8.72 -1.67
CA CYS A 60 -9.11 8.03 -2.80
C CYS A 60 -9.67 8.61 -4.11
N LYS A 61 -8.79 8.93 -5.07
CA LYS A 61 -9.20 9.41 -6.40
C LYS A 61 -8.58 8.52 -7.47
N GLU A 62 -9.37 8.16 -8.48
CA GLU A 62 -8.89 7.36 -9.61
C GLU A 62 -7.72 8.05 -10.32
N GLY A 63 -6.68 7.28 -10.63
CA GLY A 63 -5.45 7.77 -11.25
C GLY A 63 -4.53 8.60 -10.34
N ALA A 64 -4.99 9.00 -9.14
CA ALA A 64 -4.18 9.77 -8.20
C ALA A 64 -3.43 8.84 -7.24
N ILE A 65 -2.14 8.67 -7.49
CA ILE A 65 -1.27 7.85 -6.65
C ILE A 65 -0.95 8.55 -5.32
N PHE A 66 -0.89 7.79 -4.24
CA PHE A 66 -0.40 8.26 -2.96
C PHE A 66 0.36 7.15 -2.22
N ALA A 67 1.21 7.55 -1.27
CA ALA A 67 1.95 6.63 -0.42
C ALA A 67 1.73 7.00 1.05
N PHE A 68 1.73 5.99 1.92
CA PHE A 68 1.63 6.17 3.36
C PHE A 68 2.42 5.08 4.08
N ASP A 69 2.81 5.35 5.33
CA ASP A 69 3.37 4.32 6.19
C ASP A 69 2.22 3.56 6.87
N ASP A 70 1.93 2.37 6.36
CA ASP A 70 0.87 1.51 6.91
C ASP A 70 1.23 0.94 8.30
N SER A 71 2.45 1.16 8.82
CA SER A 71 2.79 0.78 10.20
C SER A 71 2.09 1.66 11.25
N PHE A 72 1.64 2.86 10.86
CA PHE A 72 0.72 3.66 11.66
C PHE A 72 -0.68 3.04 11.64
N GLU A 73 -1.48 3.34 12.68
CA GLU A 73 -2.87 2.90 12.72
C GLU A 73 -3.61 3.46 11.51
N HIS A 74 -4.27 2.59 10.75
CA HIS A 74 -5.04 3.00 9.60
C HIS A 74 -6.31 2.17 9.42
N GLU A 75 -7.28 2.77 8.76
CA GLU A 75 -8.57 2.15 8.41
C GLU A 75 -9.11 2.77 7.11
N ALA A 76 -10.00 2.05 6.44
CA ALA A 76 -10.54 2.49 5.16
C ALA A 76 -12.04 2.24 5.05
N TRP A 77 -12.75 3.17 4.41
CA TRP A 77 -14.16 3.04 4.09
C TRP A 77 -14.36 3.06 2.58
N HIS A 78 -15.37 2.35 2.12
CA HIS A 78 -15.87 2.48 0.76
C HIS A 78 -17.39 2.64 0.76
N ARG A 79 -17.85 3.88 0.68
CA ARG A 79 -19.28 4.26 0.65
C ARG A 79 -19.79 4.51 -0.78
N GLY A 80 -18.98 4.21 -1.80
CA GLY A 80 -19.39 4.29 -3.20
C GLY A 80 -20.30 3.15 -3.63
N GLU A 81 -20.87 3.28 -4.83
CA GLU A 81 -21.87 2.35 -5.37
C GLU A 81 -21.28 1.20 -6.21
N SER A 82 -20.04 1.34 -6.67
CA SER A 82 -19.33 0.34 -7.48
C SER A 82 -18.13 -0.24 -6.73
N THR A 83 -17.73 -1.48 -7.04
CA THR A 83 -16.49 -2.05 -6.48
C THR A 83 -15.26 -1.19 -6.81
N ARG A 84 -14.51 -0.81 -5.79
CA ARG A 84 -13.24 -0.11 -5.92
C ARG A 84 -12.12 -1.11 -6.20
N ILE A 85 -11.31 -0.84 -7.21
CA ILE A 85 -10.06 -1.58 -7.46
C ILE A 85 -8.86 -0.64 -7.30
N VAL A 86 -7.91 -1.02 -6.46
CA VAL A 86 -6.65 -0.31 -6.22
C VAL A 86 -5.49 -1.24 -6.53
N LEU A 87 -4.50 -0.78 -7.29
CA LEU A 87 -3.20 -1.44 -7.32
C LEU A 87 -2.42 -1.00 -6.08
N VAL A 88 -2.09 -1.97 -5.23
CA VAL A 88 -1.26 -1.79 -4.04
C VAL A 88 0.11 -2.35 -4.33
N PHE A 89 1.15 -1.60 -4.01
CA PHE A 89 2.52 -2.09 -4.01
C PHE A 89 3.34 -1.40 -2.94
N ASP A 90 4.36 -2.08 -2.44
CA ASP A 90 5.20 -1.56 -1.37
C ASP A 90 6.58 -1.15 -1.91
N VAL A 91 7.17 -0.13 -1.29
CA VAL A 91 8.53 0.34 -1.55
C VAL A 91 9.33 0.42 -0.25
N TRP A 92 10.63 0.10 -0.29
CA TRP A 92 11.50 0.24 0.87
C TRP A 92 11.50 1.68 1.39
N HIS A 93 11.38 1.84 2.71
CA HIS A 93 11.34 3.15 3.37
C HIS A 93 12.56 3.97 2.96
N PRO A 94 12.43 5.25 2.54
CA PRO A 94 13.52 6.02 1.96
C PRO A 94 14.74 6.16 2.88
N ASP A 95 14.51 6.20 4.20
CA ASP A 95 15.60 6.33 5.18
C ASP A 95 16.48 5.09 5.33
N LEU A 96 16.08 3.93 4.78
CA LEU A 96 16.95 2.75 4.77
C LEU A 96 18.07 2.93 3.76
N THR A 97 19.30 2.76 4.20
CA THR A 97 20.48 2.73 3.34
C THR A 97 20.42 1.58 2.33
N ASP A 98 21.16 1.67 1.24
CA ASP A 98 21.21 0.59 0.24
C ASP A 98 21.75 -0.72 0.83
N ARG A 99 22.67 -0.63 1.81
CA ARG A 99 23.19 -1.80 2.53
C ARG A 99 22.10 -2.47 3.37
N GLU A 100 21.28 -1.69 4.07
CA GLU A 100 20.14 -2.21 4.84
C GLU A 100 19.10 -2.84 3.92
N VAL A 101 18.77 -2.20 2.79
CA VAL A 101 17.86 -2.79 1.80
C VAL A 101 18.42 -4.08 1.23
N GLN A 102 19.70 -4.14 0.88
CA GLN A 102 20.35 -5.36 0.42
C GLN A 102 20.26 -6.47 1.48
N PHE A 103 20.55 -6.14 2.74
CA PHE A 103 20.49 -7.07 3.86
C PHE A 103 19.06 -7.60 4.10
N PHE A 104 18.06 -6.72 4.22
CA PHE A 104 16.67 -7.14 4.42
C PHE A 104 16.10 -7.89 3.21
N SER A 105 16.48 -7.51 1.98
CA SER A 105 16.12 -8.24 0.76
C SER A 105 16.75 -9.62 0.70
N TYR A 106 17.94 -9.80 1.27
CA TYR A 106 18.54 -11.12 1.46
C TYR A 106 17.70 -11.94 2.46
N LEU A 107 17.41 -11.40 3.65
CA LEU A 107 16.61 -12.09 4.66
C LEU A 107 15.22 -12.53 4.17
N GLN A 108 14.51 -11.67 3.43
CA GLN A 108 13.20 -12.00 2.85
C GLN A 108 13.25 -13.18 1.88
N ARG A 109 14.31 -13.27 1.06
CA ARG A 109 14.50 -14.34 0.07
C ARG A 109 14.94 -15.65 0.72
N SER A 110 15.74 -15.56 1.78
CA SER A 110 16.35 -16.71 2.43
C SER A 110 15.38 -17.60 3.20
N ARG A 111 14.11 -17.21 3.35
CA ARG A 111 13.06 -17.98 4.07
C ARG A 111 13.65 -18.75 5.25
N MET A 112 14.17 -18.04 6.26
CA MET A 112 14.33 -18.65 7.58
C MET A 112 12.91 -18.93 8.07
N ARG A 113 12.44 -20.14 7.81
CA ARG A 113 11.37 -20.78 8.55
C ARG A 113 11.93 -21.29 9.85
#